data_AF-A0A372QYQ5-F1
#
_entry.id   AF-A0A372QYQ5-F1
#
_cell.length_a   1.000
_cell.length_b   1.000
_cell.length_c   1.000
_cell.angle_alpha   90.00
_cell.angle_beta   90.00
_cell.angle_gamma   90.00
#
_symmetry.space_group_name_H-M   'P 1'
#
loop_
_entity.id
_entity.type
_entity.pdbx_description
1 polymer ?
#
loop_
_entity_poly.entity_id
_entity_poly.type
_entity_poly.pdbx_seq_one_letter_code
_entity_poly.pdbx_strand_id
1 'polypeptide(L)'
;MSKLNKDIHFLIFEELQDDSKYLFSCLMVNRIWCETVIPILWRNPWRYYAINYCKKNSLYSIITSYLSNDIKEFLSKEGIKISGQSLAFDYLSFCRSINIKIIDDIISIGSSSAYNRFLLQEEIYSFLIKKCPEIKYLNIRGTYEIVYPPEAKARLESLCELTCDTLIDPRYFYRLAHICQQIQGIVIINNNLKANHGTIKLIEFQKNLKYFEWVDEFVEDYDDFDWEQLEDIYTENFDILKKHANTLIHFKINLHRFDYDYSNNYDYTFLQYALLELHNLKILEIDSPLFLYIGDFNEVTYRYLEILEIDCINIYQVTCIIKNSLYLKELWIYYFHIEANSFNVDALDFISTICENCFLIEYLSIPVFPLLENHFIEFEKLLKKCQNLRSLNFKDAYYENGKELEFGDYLSSVLIREASTNLREIVIPHCDIKFSLETLETFFEKWKGRPAVSLHFEDIHFYRKDNSYMKLFDKYKIEGVIKDTNA
;
A
#
# COMPACT_ATOMS: atom_id res chain seq x y z
N MET A 1 32.09 26.21 13.60
CA MET A 1 30.91 25.33 13.60
C MET A 1 31.23 24.14 14.49
N SER A 2 30.40 23.86 15.49
CA SER A 2 30.55 22.67 16.34
C SER A 2 30.54 21.43 15.44
N LYS A 3 31.58 20.58 15.54
CA LYS A 3 31.56 19.26 14.92
C LYS A 3 30.46 18.45 15.60
N LEU A 4 29.31 18.33 14.95
CA LEU A 4 28.29 17.35 15.35
C LEU A 4 28.95 15.96 15.40
N ASN A 5 28.67 15.19 16.46
CA ASN A 5 29.23 13.86 16.63
C ASN A 5 28.75 12.94 15.48
N LYS A 6 29.57 11.97 15.08
CA LYS A 6 29.23 10.94 14.07
C LYS A 6 27.91 10.24 14.42
N ASP A 7 27.67 9.99 15.70
CA ASP A 7 26.44 9.35 16.18
C ASP A 7 25.18 10.18 15.90
N ILE A 8 25.28 11.51 16.04
CA ILE A 8 24.16 12.42 15.74
C ILE A 8 23.88 12.45 14.23
N HIS A 9 24.94 12.48 13.41
CA HIS A 9 24.78 12.39 11.95
C HIS A 9 24.15 11.07 11.52
N PHE A 10 24.54 9.96 12.15
CA PHE A 10 23.97 8.65 11.86
C PHE A 10 22.45 8.64 12.10
N LEU A 11 21.99 9.13 13.25
CA LEU A 11 20.56 9.22 13.55
C LEU A 11 19.82 10.10 12.54
N ILE A 12 20.37 11.28 12.21
CA ILE A 12 19.77 12.17 11.20
C ILE A 12 19.68 11.49 9.83
N PHE A 13 20.73 10.79 9.39
CA PHE A 13 20.73 10.12 8.10
C PHE A 13 19.85 8.87 8.08
N GLU A 14 19.66 8.20 9.23
CA GLU A 14 18.76 7.05 9.35
C GLU A 14 17.30 7.47 9.17
N GLU A 15 16.90 8.63 9.68
CA GLU A 15 15.58 9.23 9.41
C GLU A 15 15.39 9.58 7.92
N LEU A 16 16.48 9.76 7.16
CA LEU A 16 16.47 10.07 5.74
C LEU A 16 16.72 8.84 4.85
N GLN A 17 16.65 7.62 5.39
CA GLN A 17 17.02 6.38 4.69
C GLN A 17 16.26 6.15 3.37
N ASP A 18 15.03 6.65 3.28
CA ASP A 18 14.16 6.48 2.11
C ASP A 18 14.38 7.58 1.04
N ASP A 19 15.07 8.67 1.40
CA ASP A 19 15.46 9.70 0.44
C ASP A 19 16.88 9.49 -0.09
N SER A 20 16.99 8.58 -1.06
CA SER A 20 18.27 8.29 -1.73
C SER A 20 18.96 9.53 -2.30
N LYS A 21 18.22 10.52 -2.81
CA LYS A 21 18.83 11.70 -3.46
C LYS A 21 19.59 12.54 -2.46
N TYR A 22 19.02 12.72 -1.27
CA TYR A 22 19.70 13.43 -0.19
C TYR A 22 20.89 12.63 0.34
N LEU A 23 20.75 11.32 0.55
CA LEU A 23 21.85 10.49 1.02
C LEU A 23 23.03 10.46 0.03
N PHE A 24 22.78 10.34 -1.27
CA PHE A 24 23.83 10.42 -2.29
C PHE A 24 24.54 11.78 -2.28
N SER A 25 23.80 12.87 -2.05
CA SER A 25 24.39 14.21 -1.92
C SER A 25 25.29 14.32 -0.69
N CYS A 26 24.91 13.66 0.42
CA CYS A 26 25.70 13.63 1.65
C CYS A 26 27.07 12.95 1.47
N LEU A 27 27.20 11.98 0.56
CA LEU A 27 28.48 11.30 0.27
C LEU A 27 29.57 12.26 -0.22
N MET A 28 29.19 13.39 -0.84
CA MET A 28 30.11 14.35 -1.44
C MET A 28 30.53 15.48 -0.48
N VAL A 29 29.96 15.53 0.73
CA VAL A 29 30.20 16.64 1.68
C VAL A 29 31.58 16.54 2.32
N ASN A 30 31.89 15.41 2.97
CA ASN A 30 33.20 15.12 3.53
C ASN A 30 33.34 13.62 3.86
N ARG A 31 34.55 13.20 4.23
CA ARG A 31 34.86 11.81 4.56
C ARG A 31 34.02 11.23 5.70
N ILE A 32 33.73 12.01 6.75
CA ILE A 32 32.94 11.55 7.91
C ILE A 32 31.51 11.24 7.47
N TRP A 33 30.90 12.14 6.68
CA TRP A 33 29.56 11.95 6.14
C TRP A 33 29.51 10.73 5.23
N CYS A 34 30.46 10.60 4.30
CA CYS A 34 30.58 9.44 3.42
C CYS A 34 30.66 8.12 4.22
N GLU A 35 31.57 8.03 5.20
CA GLU A 35 31.73 6.86 6.07
C GLU A 35 30.49 6.53 6.94
N THR A 36 29.61 7.51 7.17
CA THR A 36 28.40 7.35 8.00
C THR A 36 27.20 6.95 7.15
N VAL A 37 27.09 7.49 5.93
CA VAL A 37 25.96 7.26 5.02
C VAL A 37 26.11 5.96 4.25
N ILE A 38 27.33 5.52 3.88
CA ILE A 38 27.54 4.27 3.13
C ILE A 38 26.87 3.06 3.82
N PRO A 39 27.05 2.82 5.13
CA PRO A 39 26.36 1.73 5.82
C PRO A 39 24.82 1.83 5.80
N ILE A 40 24.27 3.04 5.73
CA ILE A 40 22.80 3.27 5.67
C ILE A 40 22.30 2.93 4.26
N LEU A 41 22.92 3.50 3.22
CA LEU A 41 22.59 3.22 1.81
C LEU A 41 22.73 1.73 1.47
N TRP A 42 23.82 1.10 1.91
CA TRP A 42 24.09 -0.29 1.61
C TRP A 42 23.40 -1.26 2.55
N ARG A 43 22.64 -0.81 3.57
CA ARG A 43 21.80 -1.68 4.39
C ARG A 43 20.72 -2.36 3.55
N ASN A 44 20.11 -1.59 2.64
CA ASN A 44 19.22 -2.11 1.61
C ASN A 44 19.35 -1.30 0.31
N PRO A 45 20.34 -1.60 -0.54
CA PRO A 45 20.63 -0.79 -1.72
C PRO A 45 19.62 -0.98 -2.85
N TRP A 46 18.62 -1.85 -2.67
CA TRP A 46 17.63 -2.21 -3.69
C TRP A 46 16.29 -1.49 -3.54
N ARG A 47 16.05 -0.77 -2.43
CA ARG A 47 14.72 -0.23 -2.09
C ARG A 47 14.25 0.96 -2.92
N TYR A 48 15.11 1.54 -3.74
CA TYR A 48 14.81 2.81 -4.42
C TYR A 48 14.16 2.60 -5.79
N TYR A 49 12.82 2.66 -5.85
CA TYR A 49 12.03 2.45 -7.08
C TYR A 49 12.35 3.43 -8.22
N ALA A 50 12.76 4.66 -7.90
CA ALA A 50 13.14 5.66 -8.91
C ALA A 50 14.47 5.32 -9.64
N ILE A 51 15.20 4.29 -9.20
CA ILE A 51 16.45 3.86 -9.80
C ILE A 51 16.18 2.79 -10.87
N ASN A 52 16.58 3.07 -12.11
CA ASN A 52 16.68 2.05 -13.15
C ASN A 52 17.98 1.24 -12.97
N TYR A 53 17.87 0.07 -12.32
CA TYR A 53 19.01 -0.80 -11.99
C TYR A 53 19.67 -1.47 -13.20
N CYS A 54 18.90 -1.76 -14.27
CA CYS A 54 19.44 -2.31 -15.53
C CYS A 54 20.49 -1.40 -16.19
N LYS A 55 20.58 -0.12 -15.79
CA LYS A 55 21.55 0.86 -16.30
C LYS A 55 22.63 1.23 -15.28
N LYS A 56 22.70 0.55 -14.12
CA LYS A 56 23.66 0.85 -13.04
C LYS A 56 24.97 0.07 -13.19
N ASN A 57 25.76 0.43 -14.19
CA ASN A 57 27.11 -0.10 -14.41
C ASN A 57 28.01 -0.01 -13.15
N SER A 58 27.84 1.02 -12.32
CA SER A 58 28.60 1.17 -11.08
C SER A 58 28.26 0.08 -10.05
N LEU A 59 26.99 -0.31 -9.90
CA LEU A 59 26.57 -1.40 -9.02
C LEU A 59 27.06 -2.75 -9.56
N TYR A 60 26.91 -2.97 -10.88
CA TYR A 60 27.47 -4.16 -11.53
C TYR A 60 28.97 -4.27 -11.28
N SER A 61 29.71 -3.16 -11.41
CA SER A 61 31.15 -3.14 -11.14
C SER A 61 31.48 -3.41 -9.67
N ILE A 62 30.74 -2.84 -8.72
CA ILE A 62 30.95 -3.12 -7.30
C ILE A 62 30.71 -4.60 -7.00
N ILE A 63 29.58 -5.17 -7.44
CA ILE A 63 29.23 -6.58 -7.19
C ILE A 63 30.27 -7.51 -7.81
N THR A 64 30.64 -7.31 -9.08
CA THR A 64 31.63 -8.18 -9.75
C THR A 64 33.06 -7.98 -9.25
N SER A 65 33.38 -6.85 -8.61
CA SER A 65 34.70 -6.62 -8.00
C SER A 65 35.00 -7.61 -6.88
N TYR A 66 33.97 -8.13 -6.22
CA TYR A 66 34.09 -9.12 -5.16
C TYR A 66 34.45 -10.53 -5.63
N LEU A 67 34.28 -10.84 -6.93
CA LEU A 67 34.65 -12.15 -7.49
C LEU A 67 36.18 -12.35 -7.48
N SER A 68 36.63 -13.59 -7.31
CA SER A 68 38.06 -13.93 -7.37
C SER A 68 38.61 -13.74 -8.79
N ASN A 69 39.93 -13.57 -8.92
CA ASN A 69 40.55 -13.41 -10.24
C ASN A 69 40.31 -14.63 -11.15
N ASP A 70 40.33 -15.84 -10.58
CA ASP A 70 40.09 -17.09 -11.32
C ASP A 70 38.66 -17.13 -11.91
N ILE A 71 37.66 -16.75 -11.11
CA ILE A 71 36.26 -16.66 -11.56
C ILE A 71 36.12 -15.58 -12.63
N LYS A 72 36.74 -14.41 -12.43
CA LYS A 72 36.71 -13.32 -13.42
C LYS A 72 37.34 -13.75 -14.75
N GLU A 73 38.44 -14.48 -14.71
CA GLU A 73 39.10 -15.01 -15.91
C GLU A 73 38.23 -16.04 -16.62
N PHE A 74 37.63 -16.97 -15.87
CA PHE A 74 36.68 -17.96 -16.40
C PHE A 74 35.49 -17.27 -17.10
N LEU A 75 34.79 -16.38 -16.41
CA LEU A 75 33.64 -15.66 -16.98
C LEU A 75 34.03 -14.84 -18.22
N SER A 76 35.22 -14.23 -18.22
CA SER A 76 35.71 -13.48 -19.38
C SER A 76 35.95 -14.37 -20.60
N LYS A 77 36.39 -15.62 -20.41
CA LYS A 77 36.54 -16.62 -21.50
C LYS A 77 35.20 -17.01 -22.12
N GLU A 78 34.14 -17.04 -21.31
CA GLU A 78 32.75 -17.26 -21.77
C GLU A 78 32.13 -16.01 -22.44
N GLY A 79 32.93 -14.95 -22.68
CA GLY A 79 32.50 -13.73 -23.34
C GLY A 79 31.70 -12.78 -22.44
N ILE A 80 31.74 -12.95 -21.13
CA ILE A 80 31.02 -12.13 -20.16
C ILE A 80 31.85 -10.88 -19.83
N LYS A 81 31.23 -9.71 -19.92
CA LYS A 81 31.91 -8.44 -19.65
C LYS A 81 32.02 -8.21 -18.15
N ILE A 82 33.14 -8.59 -17.54
CA ILE A 82 33.43 -8.31 -16.13
C ILE A 82 34.03 -6.91 -15.99
N SER A 83 33.54 -6.13 -15.01
CA SER A 83 34.10 -4.82 -14.66
C SER A 83 34.53 -4.77 -13.20
N GLY A 84 35.84 -4.80 -12.93
CA GLY A 84 36.37 -4.66 -11.57
C GLY A 84 36.85 -3.24 -11.27
N GLN A 85 36.63 -2.76 -10.06
CA GLN A 85 37.26 -1.56 -9.51
C GLN A 85 37.78 -1.83 -8.09
N SER A 86 38.75 -1.03 -7.64
CA SER A 86 39.14 -1.05 -6.23
C SER A 86 37.97 -0.57 -5.38
N LEU A 87 37.57 -1.37 -4.40
CA LEU A 87 36.47 -1.03 -3.51
C LEU A 87 36.98 -0.10 -2.40
N ALA A 88 36.35 1.07 -2.28
CA ALA A 88 36.65 2.01 -1.20
C ALA A 88 36.13 1.54 0.16
N PHE A 89 35.11 0.68 0.17
CA PHE A 89 34.46 0.13 1.35
C PHE A 89 34.15 -1.35 1.14
N ASP A 90 34.00 -2.10 2.23
CA ASP A 90 33.38 -3.41 2.17
C ASP A 90 31.85 -3.30 2.17
N TYR A 91 31.30 -2.84 1.04
CA TYR A 91 29.87 -2.61 0.81
C TYR A 91 28.96 -3.77 1.25
N LEU A 92 29.31 -5.02 0.87
CA LEU A 92 28.48 -6.19 1.20
C LEU A 92 28.47 -6.51 2.70
N SER A 93 29.48 -6.09 3.47
CA SER A 93 29.45 -6.23 4.94
C SER A 93 28.34 -5.41 5.60
N PHE A 94 27.83 -4.37 4.92
CA PHE A 94 26.70 -3.57 5.39
C PHE A 94 25.35 -4.09 4.87
N CYS A 95 25.36 -4.98 3.88
CA CYS A 95 24.18 -5.41 3.14
C CYS A 95 23.33 -6.40 3.95
N ARG A 96 22.14 -5.95 4.36
CA ARG A 96 21.17 -6.76 5.10
C ARG A 96 19.94 -7.11 4.26
N SER A 97 20.01 -6.94 2.95
CA SER A 97 18.92 -7.29 2.06
C SER A 97 19.39 -7.95 0.77
N ILE A 98 18.53 -8.78 0.18
CA ILE A 98 18.74 -9.37 -1.15
C ILE A 98 17.45 -9.19 -1.94
N ASN A 99 17.55 -8.69 -3.17
CA ASN A 99 16.42 -8.62 -4.10
C ASN A 99 16.82 -9.27 -5.42
N ILE A 100 16.33 -10.49 -5.65
CA ILE A 100 16.71 -11.33 -6.80
C ILE A 100 16.42 -10.61 -8.12
N LYS A 101 15.19 -10.11 -8.31
CA LYS A 101 14.78 -9.38 -9.52
C LYS A 101 15.74 -8.21 -9.84
N ILE A 102 16.08 -7.38 -8.86
CA ILE A 102 16.98 -6.23 -9.06
C ILE A 102 18.42 -6.69 -9.33
N ILE A 103 18.89 -7.74 -8.66
CA ILE A 103 20.24 -8.28 -8.90
C ILE A 103 20.32 -8.86 -10.32
N ASP A 104 19.29 -9.56 -10.79
CA ASP A 104 19.21 -10.09 -12.15
C ASP A 104 19.20 -8.98 -13.20
N ASP A 105 18.47 -7.89 -12.94
CA ASP A 105 18.50 -6.68 -13.77
C ASP A 105 19.93 -6.11 -13.86
N ILE A 106 20.68 -6.10 -12.76
CA ILE A 106 22.08 -5.67 -12.75
C ILE A 106 22.97 -6.67 -13.50
N ILE A 107 22.77 -7.98 -13.32
CA ILE A 107 23.53 -9.04 -13.99
C ILE A 107 23.35 -8.97 -15.51
N SER A 108 22.18 -8.55 -16.00
CA SER A 108 21.91 -8.38 -17.43
C SER A 108 22.84 -7.39 -18.13
N ILE A 109 23.52 -6.50 -17.39
CA ILE A 109 24.55 -5.59 -17.88
C ILE A 109 25.79 -6.35 -18.40
N GLY A 110 26.13 -7.46 -17.73
CA GLY A 110 27.31 -8.26 -18.05
C GLY A 110 27.16 -9.10 -19.31
N SER A 111 25.93 -9.52 -19.63
CA SER A 111 25.60 -10.33 -20.79
C SER A 111 24.08 -10.40 -21.06
N SER A 112 23.70 -10.39 -22.34
CA SER A 112 22.33 -10.66 -22.79
C SER A 112 22.02 -12.16 -22.96
N SER A 113 23.04 -13.02 -23.08
CA SER A 113 22.87 -14.48 -23.18
C SER A 113 22.30 -15.05 -21.88
N ALA A 114 21.24 -15.86 -21.98
CA ALA A 114 20.59 -16.51 -20.83
C ALA A 114 21.55 -17.43 -20.06
N TYR A 115 22.36 -18.22 -20.77
CA TYR A 115 23.35 -19.12 -20.16
C TYR A 115 24.43 -18.35 -19.39
N ASN A 116 24.94 -17.26 -19.99
CA ASN A 116 25.95 -16.43 -19.34
C ASN A 116 25.40 -15.71 -18.11
N ARG A 117 24.12 -15.31 -18.12
CA ARG A 117 23.44 -14.76 -16.95
C ARG A 117 23.34 -15.80 -15.84
N PHE A 118 22.98 -17.04 -16.18
CA PHE A 118 22.96 -18.16 -15.24
C PHE A 118 24.31 -18.37 -14.54
N LEU A 119 25.43 -18.40 -15.29
CA LEU A 119 26.76 -18.53 -14.68
C LEU A 119 27.10 -17.37 -13.73
N LEU A 120 26.74 -16.13 -14.09
CA LEU A 120 26.93 -14.97 -13.21
C LEU A 120 26.07 -15.05 -11.95
N GLN A 121 24.83 -15.51 -12.08
CA GLN A 121 23.90 -15.67 -10.97
C GLN A 121 24.42 -16.68 -9.95
N GLU A 122 24.92 -17.84 -10.40
CA GLU A 122 25.51 -18.85 -9.50
C GLU A 122 26.63 -18.26 -8.64
N GLU A 123 27.57 -17.55 -9.26
CA GLU A 123 28.72 -16.96 -8.56
C GLU A 123 28.31 -15.80 -7.64
N ILE A 124 27.45 -14.90 -8.11
CA ILE A 124 27.03 -13.71 -7.36
C ILE A 124 26.18 -14.12 -6.16
N TYR A 125 25.19 -15.01 -6.32
CA TYR A 125 24.33 -15.43 -5.22
C TYR A 125 25.09 -16.22 -4.15
N SER A 126 25.97 -17.13 -4.56
CA SER A 126 26.89 -17.84 -3.66
C SER A 126 27.71 -16.86 -2.82
N PHE A 127 28.22 -15.80 -3.45
CA PHE A 127 29.05 -14.82 -2.77
C PHE A 127 28.25 -13.89 -1.85
N LEU A 128 27.05 -13.45 -2.25
CA LEU A 128 26.17 -12.64 -1.42
C LEU A 128 25.83 -13.35 -0.11
N ILE A 129 25.44 -14.63 -0.17
CA ILE A 129 25.14 -15.42 1.04
C ILE A 129 26.40 -15.60 1.92
N LYS A 130 27.59 -15.72 1.32
CA LYS A 130 28.83 -15.86 2.10
C LYS A 130 29.24 -14.56 2.80
N LYS A 131 29.16 -13.42 2.10
CA LYS A 131 29.71 -12.13 2.58
C LYS A 131 28.73 -11.26 3.33
N CYS A 132 27.46 -11.26 2.95
CA CYS A 132 26.49 -10.46 3.65
C CYS A 132 26.39 -10.94 5.12
N PRO A 133 26.17 -10.03 6.08
CA PRO A 133 25.76 -10.40 7.42
C PRO A 133 24.36 -11.07 7.41
N GLU A 134 23.74 -11.15 8.58
CA GLU A 134 22.32 -11.51 8.69
C GLU A 134 21.44 -10.69 7.73
N ILE A 135 20.69 -11.40 6.89
CA ILE A 135 19.73 -10.82 5.95
C ILE A 135 18.41 -10.60 6.69
N LYS A 136 17.91 -9.37 6.65
CA LYS A 136 16.65 -8.95 7.25
C LYS A 136 15.52 -8.82 6.23
N TYR A 137 15.85 -8.49 4.98
CA TYR A 137 14.88 -8.29 3.91
C TYR A 137 15.24 -9.16 2.71
N LEU A 138 14.31 -9.98 2.25
CA LEU A 138 14.56 -10.87 1.14
C LEU A 138 13.42 -10.80 0.12
N ASN A 139 13.75 -10.54 -1.13
CA ASN A 139 12.83 -10.69 -2.25
C ASN A 139 13.37 -11.78 -3.19
N ILE A 140 12.61 -12.88 -3.30
CA ILE A 140 12.97 -14.06 -4.10
C ILE A 140 12.20 -14.17 -5.42
N ARG A 141 11.53 -13.11 -5.88
CA ARG A 141 10.80 -13.14 -7.14
C ARG A 141 11.73 -13.48 -8.32
N GLY A 142 11.31 -14.40 -9.20
CA GLY A 142 12.05 -14.75 -10.43
C GLY A 142 13.02 -15.95 -10.37
N THR A 143 13.03 -16.70 -9.25
CA THR A 143 13.75 -17.97 -8.99
C THR A 143 15.27 -18.04 -9.20
N TYR A 144 16.03 -17.94 -8.09
CA TYR A 144 17.35 -18.58 -7.96
C TYR A 144 17.58 -19.13 -6.55
N GLU A 145 18.36 -20.21 -6.46
CA GLU A 145 18.51 -21.13 -5.33
C GLU A 145 19.38 -20.60 -4.16
N ILE A 146 19.06 -19.42 -3.61
CA ILE A 146 19.86 -18.78 -2.54
C ILE A 146 19.81 -19.51 -1.17
N VAL A 147 18.92 -20.50 -1.02
CA VAL A 147 18.69 -21.25 0.24
C VAL A 147 19.55 -22.52 0.35
N TYR A 148 20.20 -22.93 -0.74
CA TYR A 148 20.99 -24.16 -0.77
C TYR A 148 22.44 -24.05 -0.27
N PRO A 149 23.13 -22.89 -0.35
CA PRO A 149 24.46 -22.75 0.24
C PRO A 149 24.45 -23.08 1.74
N PRO A 150 25.48 -23.76 2.28
CA PRO A 150 25.56 -24.14 3.70
C PRO A 150 25.40 -22.96 4.67
N GLU A 151 25.88 -21.78 4.28
CA GLU A 151 25.83 -20.56 5.07
C GLU A 151 24.42 -19.94 5.12
N ALA A 152 23.50 -20.33 4.22
CA ALA A 152 22.18 -19.74 4.09
C ALA A 152 21.40 -19.78 5.40
N LYS A 153 21.50 -20.87 6.18
CA LYS A 153 20.84 -20.97 7.48
C LYS A 153 21.24 -19.82 8.42
N ALA A 154 22.54 -19.61 8.61
CA ALA A 154 23.05 -18.56 9.49
C ALA A 154 22.75 -17.14 8.98
N ARG A 155 22.55 -16.96 7.67
CA ARG A 155 22.18 -15.66 7.09
C ARG A 155 20.69 -15.36 7.15
N LEU A 156 19.85 -16.38 6.99
CA LEU A 156 18.41 -16.23 6.79
C LEU A 156 17.59 -16.51 8.07
N GLU A 157 18.15 -17.15 9.10
CA GLU A 157 17.40 -17.48 10.33
C GLU A 157 16.78 -16.27 11.04
N SER A 158 17.31 -15.07 10.79
CA SER A 158 16.88 -13.82 11.38
C SER A 158 16.14 -12.90 10.40
N LEU A 159 15.65 -13.47 9.30
CA LEU A 159 14.87 -12.78 8.27
C LEU A 159 13.60 -12.17 8.88
N CYS A 160 13.36 -10.90 8.58
CA CYS A 160 12.20 -10.15 9.07
C CYS A 160 11.12 -9.99 8.01
N GLU A 161 11.49 -9.78 6.76
CA GLU A 161 10.56 -9.52 5.67
C GLU A 161 10.90 -10.36 4.44
N LEU A 162 9.86 -10.95 3.84
CA LEU A 162 9.97 -11.79 2.66
C LEU A 162 8.95 -11.36 1.60
N THR A 163 9.42 -11.13 0.37
CA THR A 163 8.59 -11.03 -0.82
C THR A 163 8.87 -12.23 -1.72
N CYS A 164 7.83 -12.95 -2.15
CA CYS A 164 7.96 -14.11 -3.02
C CYS A 164 6.82 -14.19 -4.03
N ASP A 165 6.98 -15.04 -5.05
CA ASP A 165 5.93 -15.31 -6.03
C ASP A 165 5.47 -16.78 -6.01
N THR A 166 4.23 -17.05 -6.45
CA THR A 166 3.61 -18.38 -6.37
C THR A 166 4.05 -19.35 -7.46
N LEU A 167 4.82 -18.90 -8.46
CA LEU A 167 5.46 -19.77 -9.46
C LEU A 167 6.70 -20.51 -8.93
N ILE A 168 7.26 -20.08 -7.80
CA ILE A 168 8.42 -20.74 -7.16
C ILE A 168 8.04 -22.17 -6.71
N ASP A 169 8.96 -23.12 -6.91
CA ASP A 169 8.77 -24.52 -6.48
C ASP A 169 8.42 -24.62 -4.98
N PRO A 170 7.32 -25.33 -4.61
CA PRO A 170 6.91 -25.52 -3.22
C PRO A 170 8.01 -26.03 -2.28
N ARG A 171 8.95 -26.85 -2.78
CA ARG A 171 10.07 -27.39 -2.01
C ARG A 171 11.03 -26.31 -1.53
N TYR A 172 11.12 -25.20 -2.26
CA TYR A 172 11.91 -24.05 -1.85
C TYR A 172 11.31 -23.38 -0.61
N PHE A 173 9.99 -23.21 -0.60
CA PHE A 173 9.26 -22.68 0.56
C PHE A 173 9.33 -23.61 1.76
N TYR A 174 9.27 -24.94 1.58
CA TYR A 174 9.45 -25.88 2.70
C TYR A 174 10.82 -25.70 3.39
N ARG A 175 11.89 -25.49 2.60
CA ARG A 175 13.22 -25.20 3.16
C ARG A 175 13.25 -23.85 3.88
N LEU A 176 12.69 -22.81 3.26
CA LEU A 176 12.61 -21.48 3.88
C LEU A 176 11.82 -21.51 5.19
N ALA A 177 10.67 -22.18 5.24
CA ALA A 177 9.86 -22.32 6.45
C ALA A 177 10.62 -22.98 7.61
N HIS A 178 11.53 -23.91 7.31
CA HIS A 178 12.37 -24.56 8.32
C HIS A 178 13.51 -23.67 8.82
N ILE A 179 14.05 -22.78 7.99
CA ILE A 179 15.15 -21.88 8.35
C ILE A 179 14.61 -20.60 9.03
N CYS A 180 13.59 -20.01 8.44
CA CYS A 180 13.02 -18.71 8.79
C CYS A 180 11.68 -18.91 9.51
N GLN A 181 11.68 -18.71 10.83
CA GLN A 181 10.48 -18.86 11.68
C GLN A 181 10.10 -17.56 12.43
N GLN A 182 10.78 -16.45 12.09
CA GLN A 182 10.65 -15.15 12.75
C GLN A 182 10.31 -14.04 11.74
N ILE A 183 9.82 -14.40 10.56
CA ILE A 183 9.38 -13.43 9.56
C ILE A 183 8.16 -12.69 10.13
N GLN A 184 8.23 -11.37 10.11
CA GLN A 184 7.20 -10.46 10.60
C GLN A 184 6.36 -9.89 9.45
N GLY A 185 6.91 -9.82 8.23
CA GLY A 185 6.20 -9.36 7.04
C GLY A 185 6.35 -10.33 5.87
N ILE A 186 5.23 -10.74 5.28
CA ILE A 186 5.22 -11.56 4.06
C ILE A 186 4.39 -10.85 2.99
N VAL A 187 4.98 -10.70 1.80
CA VAL A 187 4.30 -10.26 0.58
C VAL A 187 4.31 -11.42 -0.40
N ILE A 188 3.12 -11.92 -0.76
CA ILE A 188 2.94 -12.96 -1.77
C ILE A 188 2.43 -12.31 -3.04
N ILE A 189 3.21 -12.45 -4.11
CA ILE A 189 2.80 -12.09 -5.46
C ILE A 189 2.27 -13.34 -6.14
N ASN A 190 0.96 -13.41 -6.31
CA ASN A 190 0.33 -14.51 -6.96
C ASN A 190 0.33 -14.35 -8.48
N ASN A 191 1.05 -15.23 -9.14
CA ASN A 191 1.20 -15.29 -10.60
C ASN A 191 1.01 -16.72 -11.12
N ASN A 192 0.30 -17.55 -10.36
CA ASN A 192 0.07 -18.97 -10.62
C ASN A 192 -1.43 -19.29 -10.45
N LEU A 193 -1.96 -20.16 -11.29
CA LEU A 193 -3.37 -20.57 -11.26
C LEU A 193 -3.64 -21.73 -10.31
N LYS A 194 -2.57 -22.28 -9.72
CA LYS A 194 -2.64 -23.41 -8.79
C LYS A 194 -2.13 -23.02 -7.43
N ALA A 195 -2.73 -23.62 -6.40
CA ALA A 195 -2.35 -23.37 -5.03
C ALA A 195 -0.90 -23.81 -4.79
N ASN A 196 -0.10 -22.91 -4.24
CA ASN A 196 1.27 -23.23 -3.83
C ASN A 196 1.28 -23.68 -2.36
N HIS A 197 1.18 -24.98 -2.10
CA HIS A 197 1.23 -25.49 -0.71
C HIS A 197 2.52 -25.13 0.05
N GLY A 198 3.57 -24.74 -0.67
CA GLY A 198 4.78 -24.17 -0.10
C GLY A 198 4.53 -22.86 0.65
N THR A 199 3.78 -21.92 0.06
CA THR A 199 3.47 -20.63 0.70
C THR A 199 2.63 -20.82 1.96
N ILE A 200 1.70 -21.77 1.94
CA ILE A 200 0.86 -22.12 3.09
C ILE A 200 1.74 -22.61 4.25
N LYS A 201 2.70 -23.50 3.98
CA LYS A 201 3.67 -23.97 5.00
C LYS A 201 4.60 -22.87 5.48
N LEU A 202 5.01 -21.96 4.59
CA LEU A 202 5.80 -20.80 4.97
C LEU A 202 5.05 -19.92 5.98
N ILE A 203 3.79 -19.60 5.72
CA ILE A 203 2.93 -18.81 6.63
C ILE A 203 2.72 -19.58 7.94
N GLU A 204 2.38 -20.86 7.88
CA GLU A 204 2.10 -21.69 9.06
C GLU A 204 3.24 -21.69 10.10
N PHE A 205 4.50 -21.69 9.64
CA PHE A 205 5.66 -21.84 10.51
C PHE A 205 6.13 -20.55 11.18
N GLN A 206 5.58 -19.39 10.82
CA GLN A 206 5.96 -18.13 11.44
C GLN A 206 5.42 -18.03 12.86
N LYS A 207 6.17 -17.38 13.75
CA LYS A 207 5.77 -17.25 15.17
C LYS A 207 5.17 -15.90 15.54
N ASN A 208 5.40 -14.89 14.71
CA ASN A 208 5.03 -13.50 15.02
C ASN A 208 4.81 -12.69 13.74
N LEU A 209 3.98 -13.23 12.83
CA LEU A 209 3.62 -12.55 11.60
C LEU A 209 2.74 -11.34 11.94
N LYS A 210 3.17 -10.14 11.52
CA LYS A 210 2.52 -8.86 11.81
C LYS A 210 1.96 -8.18 10.56
N TYR A 211 2.58 -8.42 9.42
CA TYR A 211 2.21 -7.87 8.14
C TYR A 211 2.04 -9.00 7.12
N PHE A 212 0.92 -8.97 6.40
CA PHE A 212 0.66 -9.87 5.29
C PHE A 212 0.05 -9.09 4.13
N GLU A 213 0.62 -9.29 2.95
CA GLU A 213 0.10 -8.75 1.69
C GLU A 213 -0.03 -9.87 0.66
N TRP A 214 -1.17 -9.91 -0.02
CA TRP A 214 -1.40 -10.74 -1.18
C TRP A 214 -1.72 -9.87 -2.40
N VAL A 215 -0.98 -10.05 -3.49
CA VAL A 215 -1.17 -9.30 -4.74
C VAL A 215 -1.25 -10.27 -5.89
N ASP A 216 -2.36 -10.27 -6.63
CA ASP A 216 -2.42 -10.98 -7.91
C ASP A 216 -1.70 -10.16 -9.00
N GLU A 217 -0.73 -10.78 -9.65
CA GLU A 217 -0.03 -10.26 -10.84
C GLU A 217 -0.03 -11.36 -11.92
N PHE A 218 -1.21 -11.66 -12.47
CA PHE A 218 -1.32 -12.49 -13.67
C PHE A 218 -0.81 -11.68 -14.88
N VAL A 219 -0.07 -12.32 -15.78
CA VAL A 219 0.50 -11.63 -16.95
C VAL A 219 -0.64 -11.30 -17.92
N GLU A 220 -0.86 -10.00 -18.18
CA GLU A 220 -1.94 -9.39 -19.01
C GLU A 220 -1.95 -9.75 -20.51
N ASP A 221 -1.11 -10.69 -20.95
CA ASP A 221 -1.27 -11.20 -22.30
C ASP A 221 -2.40 -12.25 -22.26
N TYR A 222 -3.39 -12.11 -23.14
CA TYR A 222 -4.40 -13.09 -23.57
C TYR A 222 -5.85 -12.88 -23.12
N ASP A 223 -6.64 -12.37 -24.06
CA ASP A 223 -8.06 -12.72 -24.32
C ASP A 223 -8.33 -14.25 -24.48
N ASP A 224 -7.35 -15.09 -24.15
CA ASP A 224 -7.27 -16.55 -24.37
C ASP A 224 -6.98 -17.30 -23.05
N PHE A 225 -7.05 -16.60 -21.90
CA PHE A 225 -6.76 -17.17 -20.59
C PHE A 225 -7.94 -18.01 -20.10
N ASP A 226 -7.71 -19.32 -19.96
CA ASP A 226 -8.73 -20.29 -19.52
C ASP A 226 -8.92 -20.22 -18.00
N TRP A 227 -9.69 -19.23 -17.55
CA TRP A 227 -10.03 -19.03 -16.14
C TRP A 227 -10.82 -20.20 -15.51
N GLU A 228 -11.32 -21.14 -16.32
CA GLU A 228 -11.88 -22.40 -15.81
C GLU A 228 -10.81 -23.27 -15.11
N GLN A 229 -9.53 -23.01 -15.34
CA GLN A 229 -8.41 -23.70 -14.68
C GLN A 229 -7.95 -23.05 -13.38
N LEU A 230 -8.53 -21.92 -12.98
CA LEU A 230 -8.21 -21.31 -11.69
C LEU A 230 -8.70 -22.25 -10.57
N GLU A 231 -7.76 -22.96 -9.96
CA GLU A 231 -8.02 -23.72 -8.75
C GLU A 231 -8.29 -22.76 -7.59
N ASP A 232 -8.88 -23.26 -6.51
CA ASP A 232 -9.01 -22.48 -5.28
C ASP A 232 -7.63 -22.25 -4.64
N ILE A 233 -6.98 -21.18 -5.07
CA ILE A 233 -5.65 -20.77 -4.62
C ILE A 233 -5.67 -19.98 -3.31
N TYR A 234 -6.85 -19.54 -2.90
CA TYR A 234 -7.01 -18.58 -1.82
C TYR A 234 -7.38 -19.29 -0.51
N THR A 235 -8.36 -20.21 -0.50
CA THR A 235 -8.95 -20.74 0.74
C THR A 235 -7.91 -21.21 1.75
N GLU A 236 -6.99 -22.08 1.34
CA GLU A 236 -5.97 -22.59 2.27
C GLU A 236 -4.96 -21.50 2.72
N ASN A 237 -4.60 -20.57 1.84
CA ASN A 237 -3.67 -19.48 2.16
C ASN A 237 -4.28 -18.48 3.16
N PHE A 238 -5.57 -18.20 3.07
CA PHE A 238 -6.24 -17.28 4.00
C PHE A 238 -6.72 -17.99 5.27
N ASP A 239 -7.14 -19.26 5.20
CA ASP A 239 -7.48 -20.03 6.40
C ASP A 239 -6.26 -20.17 7.33
N ILE A 240 -5.06 -20.37 6.78
CA ILE A 240 -3.85 -20.47 7.61
C ILE A 240 -3.51 -19.17 8.34
N LEU A 241 -3.92 -18.00 7.83
CA LEU A 241 -3.70 -16.70 8.48
C LEU A 241 -4.45 -16.58 9.81
N LYS A 242 -5.53 -17.34 10.00
CA LYS A 242 -6.27 -17.38 11.28
C LYS A 242 -5.38 -17.79 12.45
N LYS A 243 -4.34 -18.61 12.20
CA LYS A 243 -3.33 -18.95 13.23
C LYS A 243 -2.55 -17.73 13.73
N HIS A 244 -2.48 -16.67 12.92
CA HIS A 244 -1.80 -15.42 13.20
C HIS A 244 -2.77 -14.28 13.57
N ALA A 245 -4.06 -14.56 13.79
CA ALA A 245 -5.05 -13.55 14.10
C ALA A 245 -4.69 -12.67 15.32
N ASN A 246 -3.93 -13.21 16.28
CA ASN A 246 -3.47 -12.48 17.48
C ASN A 246 -2.22 -11.62 17.24
N THR A 247 -1.44 -11.87 16.18
CA THR A 247 -0.16 -11.18 15.92
C THR A 247 -0.23 -10.27 14.70
N LEU A 248 -1.14 -10.56 13.76
CA LEU A 248 -1.33 -9.80 12.54
C LEU A 248 -1.94 -8.44 12.86
N ILE A 249 -1.26 -7.39 12.41
CA ILE A 249 -1.58 -5.98 12.68
C ILE A 249 -1.99 -5.28 11.39
N HIS A 250 -1.38 -5.65 10.27
CA HIS A 250 -1.66 -5.06 8.98
C HIS A 250 -1.88 -6.19 7.95
N PHE A 251 -3.07 -6.18 7.36
CA PHE A 251 -3.44 -7.05 6.25
C PHE A 251 -3.75 -6.21 5.01
N LYS A 252 -3.18 -6.61 3.87
CA LYS A 252 -3.43 -6.00 2.57
C LYS A 252 -3.75 -7.06 1.54
N ILE A 253 -4.74 -6.81 0.69
CA ILE A 253 -5.06 -7.68 -0.42
C ILE A 253 -5.39 -6.87 -1.68
N ASN A 254 -4.82 -7.30 -2.80
CA ASN A 254 -5.15 -6.85 -4.14
C ASN A 254 -5.35 -8.11 -5.00
N LEU A 255 -6.59 -8.44 -5.30
CA LEU A 255 -6.96 -9.51 -6.20
C LEU A 255 -7.21 -8.92 -7.59
N HIS A 256 -6.89 -9.71 -8.60
CA HIS A 256 -7.10 -9.32 -9.98
C HIS A 256 -8.60 -9.07 -10.20
N ARG A 257 -8.94 -7.89 -10.72
CA ARG A 257 -10.32 -7.55 -11.08
C ARG A 257 -10.67 -8.35 -12.33
N PHE A 258 -11.41 -9.45 -12.16
CA PHE A 258 -12.14 -10.03 -13.27
C PHE A 258 -13.08 -8.94 -13.79
N ASP A 259 -13.02 -8.63 -15.09
CA ASP A 259 -13.86 -7.61 -15.71
C ASP A 259 -15.31 -7.76 -15.23
N TYR A 260 -15.97 -6.62 -15.02
CA TYR A 260 -17.33 -6.45 -14.47
C TYR A 260 -18.46 -7.11 -15.29
N ASP A 261 -18.18 -8.18 -16.03
CA ASP A 261 -19.21 -9.08 -16.50
C ASP A 261 -19.76 -9.82 -15.28
N TYR A 262 -20.89 -9.30 -14.77
CA TYR A 262 -21.74 -9.78 -13.68
C TYR A 262 -22.14 -11.28 -13.75
N SER A 263 -21.59 -12.04 -14.69
CA SER A 263 -21.87 -13.44 -14.96
C SER A 263 -20.90 -14.43 -14.29
N ASN A 264 -19.67 -14.02 -13.92
CA ASN A 264 -18.72 -14.91 -13.24
C ASN A 264 -18.64 -14.61 -11.73
N ASN A 265 -19.66 -15.08 -11.00
CA ASN A 265 -19.72 -15.10 -9.54
C ASN A 265 -18.65 -16.05 -8.96
N TYR A 266 -17.42 -15.58 -8.78
CA TYR A 266 -16.53 -16.24 -7.82
C TYR A 266 -17.03 -15.91 -6.40
N ASP A 267 -17.55 -16.93 -5.72
CA ASP A 267 -18.00 -16.81 -4.34
C ASP A 267 -16.79 -16.69 -3.39
N TYR A 268 -16.39 -15.44 -3.13
CA TYR A 268 -15.34 -15.12 -2.16
C TYR A 268 -15.83 -15.05 -0.71
N THR A 269 -17.02 -15.58 -0.40
CA THR A 269 -17.57 -15.51 0.97
C THR A 269 -16.65 -16.19 1.99
N PHE A 270 -15.90 -17.23 1.59
CA PHE A 270 -14.90 -17.84 2.48
C PHE A 270 -13.78 -16.87 2.88
N LEU A 271 -13.34 -15.99 1.96
CA LEU A 271 -12.33 -14.96 2.25
C LEU A 271 -12.88 -13.96 3.24
N GLN A 272 -14.12 -13.53 3.03
CA GLN A 272 -14.79 -12.64 3.98
C GLN A 272 -14.71 -13.25 5.37
N TYR A 273 -15.20 -14.49 5.57
CA TYR A 273 -15.15 -15.16 6.88
C TYR A 273 -13.73 -15.27 7.47
N ALA A 274 -12.74 -15.61 6.63
CA ALA A 274 -11.36 -15.68 7.09
C ALA A 274 -10.83 -14.33 7.58
N LEU A 275 -11.18 -13.23 6.90
CA LEU A 275 -10.81 -11.87 7.31
C LEU A 275 -11.44 -11.49 8.65
N LEU A 276 -12.71 -11.84 8.88
CA LEU A 276 -13.41 -11.49 10.13
C LEU A 276 -12.80 -12.11 11.38
N GLU A 277 -12.08 -13.22 11.24
CA GLU A 277 -11.36 -13.85 12.35
C GLU A 277 -10.07 -13.10 12.72
N LEU A 278 -9.57 -12.19 11.86
CA LEU A 278 -8.35 -11.40 12.07
C LEU A 278 -8.60 -10.18 12.98
N HIS A 279 -9.03 -10.45 14.21
CA HIS A 279 -9.53 -9.48 15.18
C HIS A 279 -8.49 -8.48 15.74
N ASN A 280 -7.18 -8.72 15.58
CA ASN A 280 -6.12 -7.84 16.09
C ASN A 280 -5.61 -6.79 15.07
N LEU A 281 -6.26 -6.70 13.90
CA LEU A 281 -5.87 -5.76 12.86
C LEU A 281 -6.01 -4.30 13.31
N LYS A 282 -5.02 -3.50 12.93
CA LYS A 282 -5.00 -2.04 12.98
C LYS A 282 -5.17 -1.41 11.60
N ILE A 283 -4.68 -2.08 10.56
CA ILE A 283 -4.72 -1.61 9.18
C ILE A 283 -5.30 -2.73 8.32
N LEU A 284 -6.36 -2.42 7.60
CA LEU A 284 -7.01 -3.32 6.64
C LEU A 284 -7.14 -2.59 5.31
N GLU A 285 -6.39 -3.04 4.30
CA GLU A 285 -6.37 -2.51 2.94
C GLU A 285 -6.89 -3.57 1.95
N ILE A 286 -7.97 -3.27 1.23
CA ILE A 286 -8.65 -4.23 0.34
C ILE A 286 -8.93 -3.58 -1.01
N ASP A 287 -8.07 -3.85 -1.97
CA ASP A 287 -8.26 -3.45 -3.37
C ASP A 287 -8.89 -4.61 -4.15
N SER A 288 -10.13 -4.97 -3.77
CA SER A 288 -10.87 -6.10 -4.35
C SER A 288 -12.36 -6.01 -4.01
N PRO A 289 -13.26 -6.48 -4.89
CA PRO A 289 -14.70 -6.51 -4.65
C PRO A 289 -15.13 -7.65 -3.70
N LEU A 290 -14.42 -7.85 -2.60
CA LEU A 290 -14.69 -8.95 -1.66
C LEU A 290 -16.00 -8.77 -0.90
N PHE A 291 -16.45 -7.53 -0.71
CA PHE A 291 -17.54 -7.15 0.19
C PHE A 291 -18.79 -6.65 -0.55
N LEU A 292 -19.11 -7.26 -1.70
CA LEU A 292 -20.29 -6.88 -2.49
C LEU A 292 -21.58 -7.62 -2.07
N TYR A 293 -21.47 -8.90 -1.75
CA TYR A 293 -22.63 -9.77 -1.45
C TYR A 293 -22.86 -9.93 0.04
N ILE A 294 -24.10 -9.69 0.50
CA ILE A 294 -24.50 -9.78 1.91
C ILE A 294 -24.34 -11.21 2.45
N GLY A 295 -23.26 -11.44 3.20
CA GLY A 295 -23.19 -12.52 4.20
C GLY A 295 -23.86 -12.08 5.52
N ASP A 296 -24.20 -13.04 6.38
CA ASP A 296 -24.79 -12.76 7.70
C ASP A 296 -23.68 -12.25 8.66
N PHE A 297 -23.35 -10.95 8.58
CA PHE A 297 -22.26 -10.28 9.32
C PHE A 297 -22.69 -9.82 10.72
N ASN A 298 -23.17 -10.72 11.58
CA ASN A 298 -23.73 -10.30 12.88
C ASN A 298 -22.71 -10.17 14.03
N GLU A 299 -21.46 -10.64 13.89
CA GLU A 299 -20.53 -10.77 15.04
C GLU A 299 -19.08 -10.27 14.83
N VAL A 300 -18.83 -9.43 13.82
CA VAL A 300 -17.46 -8.96 13.54
C VAL A 300 -17.02 -7.89 14.52
N THR A 301 -15.83 -8.06 15.11
CA THR A 301 -15.31 -7.11 16.10
C THR A 301 -13.83 -6.77 15.87
N TYR A 302 -13.54 -5.88 14.91
CA TYR A 302 -12.21 -5.27 14.78
C TYR A 302 -12.01 -4.18 15.84
N ARG A 303 -11.63 -4.58 17.06
CA ARG A 303 -11.56 -3.65 18.20
C ARG A 303 -10.44 -2.64 18.12
N TYR A 304 -9.40 -2.91 17.34
CA TYR A 304 -8.17 -2.12 17.28
C TYR A 304 -7.96 -1.45 15.93
N LEU A 305 -8.94 -1.51 15.02
CA LEU A 305 -8.83 -0.95 13.68
C LEU A 305 -8.62 0.56 13.76
N GLU A 306 -7.53 1.03 13.16
CA GLU A 306 -7.16 2.44 13.06
C GLU A 306 -7.36 2.94 11.62
N ILE A 307 -7.08 2.10 10.61
CA ILE A 307 -7.19 2.42 9.19
C ILE A 307 -7.97 1.32 8.47
N LEU A 308 -9.02 1.72 7.77
CA LEU A 308 -9.78 0.87 6.86
C LEU A 308 -9.79 1.50 5.47
N GLU A 309 -9.20 0.82 4.50
CA GLU A 309 -9.17 1.24 3.10
C GLU A 309 -9.74 0.12 2.23
N ILE A 310 -10.82 0.41 1.51
CA ILE A 310 -11.50 -0.57 0.65
C ILE A 310 -11.86 0.08 -0.68
N ASP A 311 -11.53 -0.62 -1.78
CA ASP A 311 -11.91 -0.21 -3.14
C ASP A 311 -13.43 -0.21 -3.32
N CYS A 312 -14.09 -1.35 -3.12
CA CYS A 312 -15.54 -1.43 -3.30
C CYS A 312 -16.20 -2.29 -2.21
N ILE A 313 -17.22 -1.74 -1.54
CA ILE A 313 -17.94 -2.41 -0.43
C ILE A 313 -19.41 -1.98 -0.37
N ASN A 314 -20.27 -2.91 0.02
CA ASN A 314 -21.67 -2.64 0.37
C ASN A 314 -21.75 -1.83 1.69
N ILE A 315 -22.59 -0.79 1.73
CA ILE A 315 -22.75 0.11 2.90
C ILE A 315 -23.10 -0.64 4.19
N TYR A 316 -23.97 -1.66 4.11
CA TYR A 316 -24.32 -2.49 5.25
C TYR A 316 -23.09 -3.20 5.84
N GLN A 317 -22.22 -3.74 4.98
CA GLN A 317 -21.05 -4.51 5.42
C GLN A 317 -20.01 -3.64 6.09
N VAL A 318 -19.73 -2.47 5.52
CA VAL A 318 -18.81 -1.54 6.18
C VAL A 318 -19.38 -1.06 7.51
N THR A 319 -20.70 -0.87 7.60
CA THR A 319 -21.39 -0.53 8.87
C THR A 319 -21.12 -1.60 9.94
N CYS A 320 -21.23 -2.89 9.59
CA CYS A 320 -20.91 -3.99 10.50
C CYS A 320 -19.44 -3.98 10.94
N ILE A 321 -18.50 -3.69 10.03
CA ILE A 321 -17.06 -3.63 10.32
C ILE A 321 -16.75 -2.49 11.31
N ILE A 322 -17.30 -1.29 11.08
CA ILE A 322 -16.94 -0.10 11.86
C ILE A 322 -17.69 -0.01 13.19
N LYS A 323 -18.80 -0.74 13.36
CA LYS A 323 -19.64 -0.70 14.58
C LYS A 323 -18.87 -0.90 15.88
N ASN A 324 -17.78 -1.67 15.85
CA ASN A 324 -16.94 -1.94 17.01
C ASN A 324 -15.52 -1.32 16.93
N SER A 325 -15.27 -0.48 15.93
CA SER A 325 -13.95 0.09 15.61
C SER A 325 -13.72 1.42 16.33
N LEU A 326 -13.58 1.38 17.65
CA LEU A 326 -13.49 2.59 18.51
C LEU A 326 -12.22 3.45 18.29
N TYR A 327 -11.19 2.89 17.65
CA TYR A 327 -9.93 3.57 17.38
C TYR A 327 -9.78 4.01 15.91
N LEU A 328 -10.85 3.92 15.11
CA LEU A 328 -10.81 4.25 13.70
C LEU A 328 -10.45 5.73 13.49
N LYS A 329 -9.37 5.97 12.76
CA LYS A 329 -8.86 7.29 12.37
C LYS A 329 -9.09 7.56 10.89
N GLU A 330 -9.02 6.51 10.07
CA GLU A 330 -9.10 6.63 8.62
C GLU A 330 -10.08 5.61 8.05
N LEU A 331 -11.10 6.11 7.36
CA LEU A 331 -12.07 5.32 6.62
C LEU A 331 -12.05 5.76 5.16
N TRP A 332 -11.35 5.01 4.32
CA TRP A 332 -11.22 5.23 2.89
C TRP A 332 -12.04 4.20 2.14
N ILE A 333 -13.10 4.67 1.49
CA ILE A 333 -13.93 3.87 0.61
C ILE A 333 -13.93 4.55 -0.75
N TYR A 334 -13.53 3.81 -1.79
CA TYR A 334 -13.47 4.36 -3.15
C TYR A 334 -14.84 4.29 -3.83
N TYR A 335 -15.54 3.16 -3.70
CA TYR A 335 -16.85 2.90 -4.28
C TYR A 335 -17.79 2.23 -3.27
N PHE A 336 -19.01 2.75 -3.16
CA PHE A 336 -20.08 2.10 -2.41
C PHE A 336 -20.95 1.28 -3.35
N HIS A 337 -21.05 -0.02 -3.10
CA HIS A 337 -22.01 -0.87 -3.78
C HIS A 337 -23.40 -0.74 -3.15
N ILE A 338 -24.44 -0.69 -3.98
CA ILE A 338 -25.78 -0.31 -3.56
C ILE A 338 -26.79 -1.36 -3.96
N GLU A 339 -27.57 -1.78 -2.98
CA GLU A 339 -28.81 -2.50 -3.21
C GLU A 339 -29.98 -1.50 -3.21
N ALA A 340 -30.62 -1.35 -4.37
CA ALA A 340 -31.55 -0.26 -4.65
C ALA A 340 -32.72 -0.11 -3.65
N ASN A 341 -33.05 -1.17 -2.89
CA ASN A 341 -34.19 -1.18 -1.97
C ASN A 341 -33.82 -0.85 -0.51
N SER A 342 -32.54 -0.89 -0.13
CA SER A 342 -32.10 -0.69 1.27
C SER A 342 -31.25 0.56 1.48
N PHE A 343 -30.80 1.21 0.40
CA PHE A 343 -29.88 2.35 0.45
C PHE A 343 -30.20 3.41 1.50
N ASN A 344 -31.46 3.88 1.56
CA ASN A 344 -31.85 4.94 2.50
C ASN A 344 -31.72 4.52 3.97
N VAL A 345 -31.92 3.23 4.27
CA VAL A 345 -31.78 2.70 5.63
C VAL A 345 -30.29 2.48 5.92
N ASP A 346 -29.57 1.85 4.99
CA ASP A 346 -28.16 1.52 5.15
C ASP A 346 -27.29 2.79 5.29
N ALA A 347 -27.55 3.82 4.49
CA ALA A 347 -26.82 5.10 4.55
C ALA A 347 -27.07 5.81 5.89
N LEU A 348 -28.30 5.80 6.39
CA LEU A 348 -28.64 6.36 7.70
C LEU A 348 -27.94 5.60 8.84
N ASP A 349 -28.02 4.27 8.81
CA ASP A 349 -27.41 3.40 9.81
C ASP A 349 -25.89 3.52 9.81
N PHE A 350 -25.27 3.66 8.64
CA PHE A 350 -23.84 3.91 8.49
C PHE A 350 -23.41 5.22 9.16
N ILE A 351 -24.07 6.34 8.83
CA ILE A 351 -23.77 7.65 9.42
C ILE A 351 -24.01 7.61 10.95
N SER A 352 -25.11 7.02 11.40
CA SER A 352 -25.41 6.85 12.83
C SER A 352 -24.34 6.03 13.55
N THR A 353 -23.87 4.95 12.92
CA THR A 353 -22.83 4.07 13.50
C THR A 353 -21.50 4.81 13.66
N ILE A 354 -21.11 5.66 12.70
CA ILE A 354 -19.93 6.53 12.82
C ILE A 354 -20.10 7.48 13.99
N CYS A 355 -21.27 8.13 14.10
CA CYS A 355 -21.60 9.04 15.22
C CYS A 355 -21.53 8.37 16.59
N GLU A 356 -21.79 7.07 16.69
CA GLU A 356 -21.83 6.34 17.94
C GLU A 356 -20.48 5.79 18.36
N ASN A 357 -19.61 5.45 17.40
CA ASN A 357 -18.43 4.62 17.66
C ASN A 357 -17.09 5.25 17.21
N CYS A 358 -17.08 6.13 16.21
CA CYS A 358 -15.86 6.54 15.50
C CYS A 358 -15.42 7.99 15.79
N PHE A 359 -15.19 8.32 17.07
CA PHE A 359 -14.88 9.70 17.49
C PHE A 359 -13.47 10.20 17.12
N LEU A 360 -12.55 9.29 16.84
CA LEU A 360 -11.15 9.61 16.52
C LEU A 360 -10.91 9.85 15.03
N ILE A 361 -11.96 9.79 14.20
CA ILE A 361 -11.83 9.87 12.76
C ILE A 361 -11.24 11.22 12.31
N GLU A 362 -10.22 11.12 11.46
CA GLU A 362 -9.51 12.24 10.82
C GLU A 362 -9.81 12.28 9.32
N TYR A 363 -9.98 11.12 8.68
CA TYR A 363 -10.25 10.98 7.25
C TYR A 363 -11.47 10.07 7.06
N LEU A 364 -12.49 10.56 6.35
CA LEU A 364 -13.77 9.88 6.24
C LEU A 364 -14.34 9.94 4.82
N SER A 365 -14.55 8.78 4.21
CA SER A 365 -15.43 8.58 3.06
C SER A 365 -16.87 8.30 3.50
N ILE A 366 -17.84 9.02 2.94
CA ILE A 366 -19.28 8.76 3.10
C ILE A 366 -19.99 8.71 1.74
N PRO A 367 -21.04 7.87 1.58
CA PRO A 367 -21.87 7.93 0.38
C PRO A 367 -22.67 9.23 0.38
N VAL A 368 -22.94 9.79 -0.81
CA VAL A 368 -23.95 10.85 -0.91
C VAL A 368 -25.31 10.24 -0.56
N PHE A 369 -26.03 10.88 0.36
CA PHE A 369 -27.28 10.36 0.92
C PHE A 369 -28.49 11.19 0.45
N PRO A 370 -29.73 10.68 0.62
CA PRO A 370 -30.92 11.39 0.16
C PRO A 370 -31.18 12.65 1.01
N LEU A 371 -31.82 13.67 0.42
CA LEU A 371 -32.20 14.91 1.11
C LEU A 371 -33.43 14.71 2.02
N LEU A 372 -33.29 13.86 3.04
CA LEU A 372 -34.31 13.53 4.03
C LEU A 372 -33.91 14.06 5.41
N GLU A 373 -34.89 14.54 6.18
CA GLU A 373 -34.67 15.20 7.48
C GLU A 373 -33.87 14.34 8.48
N ASN A 374 -34.12 13.04 8.51
CA ASN A 374 -33.39 12.10 9.37
C ASN A 374 -31.89 12.01 9.02
N HIS A 375 -31.54 12.01 7.73
CA HIS A 375 -30.14 11.98 7.29
C HIS A 375 -29.42 13.28 7.64
N PHE A 376 -30.10 14.42 7.52
CA PHE A 376 -29.54 15.71 7.94
C PHE A 376 -29.25 15.74 9.43
N ILE A 377 -30.20 15.29 10.25
CA ILE A 377 -30.04 15.23 11.70
C ILE A 377 -28.82 14.37 12.09
N GLU A 378 -28.65 13.19 11.49
CA GLU A 378 -27.51 12.32 11.78
C GLU A 378 -26.18 12.88 11.23
N PHE A 379 -26.17 13.45 10.03
CA PHE A 379 -24.97 14.07 9.47
C PHE A 379 -24.50 15.29 10.29
N GLU A 380 -25.44 16.12 10.76
CA GLU A 380 -25.12 17.22 11.68
C GLU A 380 -24.52 16.72 13.00
N LYS A 381 -25.06 15.63 13.55
CA LYS A 381 -24.49 14.99 14.74
C LYS A 381 -23.09 14.45 14.47
N LEU A 382 -22.84 13.90 13.29
CA LEU A 382 -21.53 13.41 12.87
C LEU A 382 -20.50 14.54 12.93
N LEU A 383 -20.79 15.65 12.25
CA LEU A 383 -19.89 16.80 12.22
C LEU A 383 -19.62 17.36 13.63
N LYS A 384 -20.63 17.41 14.50
CA LYS A 384 -20.50 17.84 15.90
C LYS A 384 -19.60 16.92 16.72
N LYS A 385 -19.67 15.61 16.52
CA LYS A 385 -18.95 14.63 17.33
C LYS A 385 -17.53 14.37 16.82
N CYS A 386 -17.32 14.33 15.51
CA CYS A 386 -16.04 14.02 14.87
C CYS A 386 -15.14 15.27 14.76
N GLN A 387 -14.73 15.83 15.89
CA GLN A 387 -13.96 17.10 15.92
C GLN A 387 -12.49 16.95 15.47
N ASN A 388 -11.99 15.73 15.26
CA ASN A 388 -10.67 15.48 14.70
C ASN A 388 -10.67 15.46 13.16
N LEU A 389 -11.85 15.54 12.52
CA LEU A 389 -12.00 15.43 11.08
C LEU A 389 -11.17 16.48 10.33
N ARG A 390 -10.31 16.01 9.43
CA ARG A 390 -9.42 16.78 8.56
C ARG A 390 -9.81 16.66 7.10
N SER A 391 -10.34 15.51 6.68
CA SER A 391 -10.78 15.26 5.31
C SER A 391 -12.16 14.60 5.30
N LEU A 392 -13.07 15.13 4.49
CA LEU A 392 -14.40 14.57 4.26
C LEU A 392 -14.59 14.32 2.76
N ASN A 393 -14.75 13.05 2.41
CA ASN A 393 -14.84 12.59 1.03
C ASN A 393 -16.25 12.05 0.75
N PHE A 394 -17.00 12.74 -0.09
CA PHE A 394 -18.29 12.25 -0.56
C PHE A 394 -18.08 11.37 -1.79
N LYS A 395 -18.74 10.21 -1.80
CA LYS A 395 -18.66 9.23 -2.89
C LYS A 395 -20.00 9.08 -3.60
N ASP A 396 -19.95 9.03 -4.92
CA ASP A 396 -21.13 8.78 -5.76
C ASP A 396 -21.78 7.49 -5.27
N ALA A 397 -23.08 7.60 -4.97
CA ALA A 397 -23.87 6.47 -4.51
C ALA A 397 -25.32 6.66 -4.92
N TYR A 398 -25.87 7.84 -4.65
CA TYR A 398 -27.28 8.08 -4.83
C TYR A 398 -27.54 9.33 -5.66
N TYR A 399 -28.05 9.10 -6.86
CA TYR A 399 -28.39 10.17 -7.79
C TYR A 399 -29.88 10.52 -7.73
N GLU A 400 -30.19 11.64 -7.08
CA GLU A 400 -31.50 12.31 -7.19
C GLU A 400 -31.41 13.42 -8.24
N ASN A 401 -31.84 13.08 -9.46
CA ASN A 401 -31.75 13.99 -10.62
C ASN A 401 -32.36 15.37 -10.32
N GLY A 402 -31.56 16.42 -10.49
CA GLY A 402 -32.00 17.81 -10.37
C GLY A 402 -31.96 18.41 -8.96
N LYS A 403 -31.44 17.69 -7.97
CA LYS A 403 -31.29 18.18 -6.59
C LYS A 403 -29.84 18.45 -6.18
N GLU A 404 -28.90 18.40 -7.12
CA GLU A 404 -27.47 18.49 -6.86
C GLU A 404 -27.08 19.84 -6.23
N LEU A 405 -27.72 20.93 -6.71
CA LEU A 405 -27.52 22.28 -6.18
C LEU A 405 -28.15 22.46 -4.78
N GLU A 406 -29.32 21.87 -4.55
CA GLU A 406 -29.98 21.90 -3.24
C GLU A 406 -29.11 21.19 -2.19
N PHE A 407 -28.49 20.07 -2.56
CA PHE A 407 -27.52 19.39 -1.72
C PHE A 407 -26.30 20.26 -1.44
N GLY A 408 -25.74 20.92 -2.45
CA GLY A 408 -24.61 21.85 -2.27
C GLY A 408 -24.92 23.02 -1.33
N ASP A 409 -26.12 23.60 -1.43
CA ASP A 409 -26.58 24.67 -0.55
C ASP A 409 -26.69 24.21 0.91
N TYR A 410 -27.32 23.06 1.11
CA TYR A 410 -27.40 22.42 2.42
C TYR A 410 -26.00 22.13 2.99
N LEU A 411 -25.16 21.45 2.21
CA LEU A 411 -23.82 21.03 2.61
C LEU A 411 -22.94 22.23 2.99
N SER A 412 -22.96 23.30 2.19
CA SER A 412 -22.27 24.55 2.49
C SER A 412 -22.71 25.11 3.84
N SER A 413 -24.02 25.21 4.06
CA SER A 413 -24.59 25.80 5.28
C SER A 413 -24.21 25.02 6.54
N VAL A 414 -24.24 23.68 6.47
CA VAL A 414 -23.97 22.82 7.62
C VAL A 414 -22.49 22.73 7.95
N LEU A 415 -21.61 22.70 6.94
CA LEU A 415 -20.16 22.67 7.15
C LEU A 415 -19.66 23.94 7.83
N ILE A 416 -20.20 25.10 7.45
CA ILE A 416 -19.86 26.39 8.09
C ILE A 416 -20.27 26.38 9.56
N ARG A 417 -21.44 25.79 9.88
CA ARG A 417 -22.02 25.80 11.22
C ARG A 417 -21.40 24.76 12.15
N GLU A 418 -21.20 23.53 11.67
CA GLU A 418 -20.98 22.36 12.51
C GLU A 418 -19.64 21.65 12.27
N ALA A 419 -18.97 21.86 11.13
CA ALA A 419 -17.75 21.12 10.83
C ALA A 419 -16.61 21.50 11.77
N SER A 420 -15.71 20.54 11.99
CA SER A 420 -14.48 20.75 12.76
C SER A 420 -13.67 21.93 12.23
N THR A 421 -13.06 22.67 13.14
CA THR A 421 -12.07 23.71 12.80
C THR A 421 -10.80 23.16 12.15
N ASN A 422 -10.58 21.84 12.23
CA ASN A 422 -9.47 21.14 11.61
C ASN A 422 -9.77 20.64 10.19
N LEU A 423 -11.02 20.76 9.71
CA LEU A 423 -11.39 20.32 8.37
C LEU A 423 -10.64 21.14 7.32
N ARG A 424 -9.87 20.45 6.48
CA ARG A 424 -8.94 21.04 5.51
C ARG A 424 -9.15 20.52 4.10
N GLU A 425 -9.87 19.42 3.94
CA GLU A 425 -10.08 18.81 2.64
C GLU A 425 -11.52 18.33 2.53
N ILE A 426 -12.15 18.67 1.41
CA ILE A 426 -13.48 18.20 1.06
C ILE A 426 -13.42 17.71 -0.40
N VAL A 427 -13.81 16.46 -0.60
CA VAL A 427 -13.90 15.84 -1.93
C VAL A 427 -15.37 15.68 -2.29
N ILE A 428 -15.72 16.17 -3.48
CA ILE A 428 -17.07 16.27 -4.01
C ILE A 428 -17.15 15.39 -5.26
N PRO A 429 -18.10 14.43 -5.30
CA PRO A 429 -18.15 13.43 -6.36
C PRO A 429 -18.79 14.00 -7.62
N HIS A 430 -18.86 13.20 -8.69
CA HIS A 430 -19.12 13.73 -10.02
C HIS A 430 -20.59 14.15 -10.20
N CYS A 431 -21.55 13.33 -9.78
CA CYS A 431 -22.94 13.51 -10.20
C CYS A 431 -23.83 14.17 -9.15
N ASP A 432 -23.60 13.89 -7.87
CA ASP A 432 -24.65 14.04 -6.86
C ASP A 432 -24.64 15.40 -6.13
N ILE A 433 -23.53 16.15 -6.19
CA ILE A 433 -23.36 17.42 -5.44
C ILE A 433 -22.78 18.50 -6.35
N LYS A 434 -23.48 19.64 -6.42
CA LYS A 434 -23.01 20.84 -7.15
C LYS A 434 -23.18 22.07 -6.30
N PHE A 435 -22.26 23.02 -6.41
CA PHE A 435 -22.38 24.30 -5.75
C PHE A 435 -22.63 25.40 -6.77
N SER A 436 -23.60 26.26 -6.49
CA SER A 436 -23.74 27.51 -7.24
C SER A 436 -22.58 28.46 -6.92
N LEU A 437 -22.34 29.43 -7.82
CA LEU A 437 -21.32 30.47 -7.61
C LEU A 437 -21.58 31.26 -6.30
N GLU A 438 -22.83 31.62 -6.02
CA GLU A 438 -23.25 32.36 -4.83
C GLU A 438 -23.03 31.54 -3.54
N THR A 439 -23.30 30.24 -3.61
CA THR A 439 -23.13 29.29 -2.51
C THR A 439 -21.66 29.14 -2.14
N LEU A 440 -20.77 29.00 -3.15
CA LEU A 440 -19.32 28.96 -2.92
C LEU A 440 -18.78 30.29 -2.40
N GLU A 441 -19.23 31.43 -2.95
CA GLU A 441 -18.79 32.73 -2.46
C GLU A 441 -19.16 32.93 -1.00
N THR A 442 -20.40 32.57 -0.63
CA THR A 442 -20.88 32.61 0.75
C THR A 442 -20.11 31.65 1.65
N PHE A 443 -19.80 30.45 1.16
CA PHE A 443 -19.01 29.46 1.87
C PHE A 443 -17.62 30.01 2.21
N PHE A 444 -16.88 30.49 1.22
CA PHE A 444 -15.53 31.01 1.40
C PHE A 444 -15.48 32.23 2.29
N GLU A 445 -16.43 33.16 2.14
CA GLU A 445 -16.49 34.35 3.00
C GLU A 445 -16.67 33.96 4.47
N LYS A 446 -17.55 32.99 4.76
CA LYS A 446 -17.78 32.49 6.12
C LYS A 446 -16.69 31.53 6.61
N TRP A 447 -15.88 30.98 5.70
CA TRP A 447 -14.74 30.12 6.05
C TRP A 447 -13.49 30.92 6.49
N LYS A 448 -13.48 32.24 6.29
CA LYS A 448 -12.39 33.12 6.73
C LYS A 448 -12.11 32.95 8.23
N GLY A 449 -10.82 32.87 8.57
CA GLY A 449 -10.35 32.65 9.94
C GLY A 449 -10.20 31.17 10.32
N ARG A 450 -10.65 30.23 9.47
CA ARG A 450 -10.31 28.81 9.57
C ARG A 450 -9.02 28.48 8.80
N PRO A 451 -8.40 27.32 9.05
CA PRO A 451 -7.36 26.80 8.17
C PRO A 451 -7.83 26.73 6.72
N ALA A 452 -6.90 27.00 5.79
CA ALA A 452 -7.18 26.99 4.37
C ALA A 452 -7.70 25.61 3.93
N VAL A 453 -8.80 25.61 3.17
CA VAL A 453 -9.48 24.39 2.70
C VAL A 453 -9.05 24.04 1.28
N SER A 454 -8.91 22.74 1.01
CA SER A 454 -8.79 22.16 -0.31
C SER A 454 -10.14 21.60 -0.75
N LEU A 455 -10.58 21.97 -1.96
CA LEU A 455 -11.81 21.45 -2.57
C LEU A 455 -11.46 20.68 -3.83
N HIS A 456 -11.81 19.40 -3.84
CA HIS A 456 -11.58 18.51 -4.98
C HIS A 456 -12.94 18.13 -5.59
N PHE A 457 -13.15 18.50 -6.84
CA PHE A 457 -14.38 18.21 -7.58
C PHE A 457 -14.11 17.13 -8.62
N GLU A 458 -14.87 16.04 -8.64
CA GLU A 458 -14.75 15.02 -9.68
C GLU A 458 -15.38 15.51 -11.02
N ASP A 459 -16.51 16.25 -10.99
CA ASP A 459 -17.05 16.96 -12.16
C ASP A 459 -16.37 18.32 -12.36
N ILE A 460 -15.11 18.28 -12.81
CA ILE A 460 -14.33 19.47 -13.15
C ILE A 460 -14.99 20.27 -14.29
N HIS A 461 -15.74 19.60 -15.17
CA HIS A 461 -16.34 20.24 -16.33
C HIS A 461 -17.42 21.24 -15.95
N PHE A 462 -18.22 20.98 -14.91
CA PHE A 462 -19.21 21.94 -14.43
C PHE A 462 -18.58 23.29 -14.03
N TYR A 463 -17.48 23.25 -13.28
CA TYR A 463 -16.82 24.44 -12.74
C TYR A 463 -15.93 25.17 -13.75
N ARG A 464 -15.51 24.50 -14.84
CA ARG A 464 -14.73 25.12 -15.92
C ARG A 464 -15.55 25.72 -17.06
N LYS A 465 -16.86 25.48 -17.10
CA LYS A 465 -17.74 26.01 -18.17
C LYS A 465 -17.76 27.54 -18.24
N ASP A 466 -17.64 28.20 -17.09
CA ASP A 466 -17.61 29.65 -16.98
C ASP A 466 -16.39 30.07 -16.15
N ASN A 467 -15.67 31.08 -16.64
CA ASN A 467 -14.52 31.68 -15.96
C ASN A 467 -14.91 32.36 -14.63
N SER A 468 -16.20 32.53 -14.32
CA SER A 468 -16.68 33.05 -13.04
C SER A 468 -16.19 32.24 -11.84
N TYR A 469 -16.24 30.90 -11.89
CA TYR A 469 -15.75 30.02 -10.82
C TYR A 469 -14.23 30.13 -10.65
N MET A 470 -13.46 30.11 -11.74
CA MET A 470 -12.00 30.25 -11.69
C MET A 470 -11.58 31.57 -11.03
N LYS A 471 -12.24 32.68 -11.40
CA LYS A 471 -12.00 33.98 -10.77
C LYS A 471 -12.33 33.98 -9.27
N LEU A 472 -13.39 33.25 -8.87
CA LEU A 472 -13.76 33.09 -7.47
C LEU A 472 -12.68 32.31 -6.70
N PHE A 473 -12.24 31.18 -7.24
CA PHE A 473 -11.18 30.37 -6.63
C PHE A 473 -9.86 31.13 -6.53
N ASP A 474 -9.43 31.82 -7.60
CA ASP A 474 -8.22 32.65 -7.59
C ASP A 474 -8.28 33.74 -6.52
N LYS A 475 -9.41 34.44 -6.41
CA LYS A 475 -9.65 35.46 -5.36
C LYS A 475 -9.40 34.86 -3.96
N TYR A 476 -10.05 33.74 -3.64
CA TYR A 476 -9.96 33.15 -2.30
C TYR A 476 -8.67 32.37 -2.04
N LYS A 477 -7.94 31.96 -3.09
CA LYS A 477 -6.58 31.44 -2.99
C LYS A 477 -5.59 32.53 -2.61
N ILE A 478 -5.71 33.73 -3.20
CA ILE A 478 -4.92 34.91 -2.84
C ILE A 478 -5.23 35.36 -1.41
N GLU A 479 -6.49 35.31 -1.00
CA GLU A 479 -6.92 35.62 0.38
C GLU A 479 -6.50 34.53 1.40
N GLY A 480 -5.91 33.41 0.96
CA GLY A 480 -5.46 32.33 1.83
C GLY A 480 -6.57 31.48 2.44
N VAL A 481 -7.81 31.59 1.94
CA VAL A 481 -8.95 30.76 2.35
C VAL A 481 -8.89 29.39 1.68
N ILE A 482 -8.40 29.34 0.44
CA ILE A 482 -8.23 28.12 -0.34
C ILE A 482 -6.76 27.74 -0.37
N LYS A 483 -6.46 26.47 -0.05
CA LYS A 483 -5.12 25.90 -0.21
C LYS A 483 -4.91 25.39 -1.63
N ASP A 484 -5.81 24.52 -2.09
CA ASP A 484 -5.75 23.92 -3.42
C ASP A 484 -7.14 23.57 -3.98
N THR A 485 -7.28 23.59 -5.31
CA THR A 485 -8.48 23.15 -6.03
C THR A 485 -8.06 22.53 -7.36
N ASN A 486 -8.74 21.46 -7.78
CA ASN A 486 -8.51 20.84 -9.09
C ASN A 486 -9.38 21.43 -10.22
N ALA A 487 -10.39 22.25 -9.87
CA ALA A 487 -11.22 23.00 -10.80
C ALA A 487 -10.41 24.01 -11.60
#